data_AF-A0A1Z9QUT7-F1
#
_entry.id   AF-A0A1Z9QUT7-F1
#
_cell.length_a   1.000
_cell.length_b   1.000
_cell.length_c   1.000
_cell.angle_alpha   90.00
_cell.angle_beta   90.00
_cell.angle_gamma   90.00
#
_symmetry.space_group_name_H-M   'P 1'
#
loop_
_entity.id
_entity.type
_entity.pdbx_description
1 polymer ?
#
loop_
_entity_poly.entity_id
_entity_poly.type
_entity_poly.pdbx_seq_one_letter_code
_entity_poly.pdbx_strand_id
1 'polypeptide(L)'
;MDITKIDEQTLKQAKNLISRVLSTTVDNPDNPDSLNFFQADTYRFYFLMSFMWEYFDNNEISQEYAISLVPKKFASRIKRLQVLKQAVQLGFIIEKSSDVDRRRRMYAPSEILLNDFVSYTNNTYDKIEQFASS
;
A
#
# COMPACT_ATOMS: atom_id res chain seq x y z
N MET A 1 -16.47 -6.65 -26.90
CA MET A 1 -17.49 -6.88 -25.86
C MET A 1 -18.47 -5.73 -25.95
N ASP A 2 -19.76 -6.02 -26.03
CA ASP A 2 -20.80 -5.00 -26.17
C ASP A 2 -21.35 -4.67 -24.77
N ILE A 3 -21.21 -3.41 -24.34
CA ILE A 3 -21.62 -2.95 -23.01
C ILE A 3 -23.14 -3.08 -22.79
N THR A 4 -23.91 -3.11 -23.87
CA THR A 4 -25.38 -3.24 -23.83
C THR A 4 -25.85 -4.61 -23.35
N LYS A 5 -24.92 -5.58 -23.26
CA LYS A 5 -25.17 -6.93 -22.71
C LYS A 5 -24.90 -7.04 -21.21
N ILE A 6 -24.38 -5.99 -20.57
CA ILE A 6 -24.14 -5.94 -19.13
C ILE A 6 -25.38 -5.32 -18.50
N ASP A 7 -25.96 -5.98 -17.50
CA ASP A 7 -27.11 -5.44 -16.79
C ASP A 7 -26.73 -4.18 -15.99
N GLU A 8 -27.73 -3.31 -15.76
CA GLU A 8 -27.51 -2.02 -15.12
C GLU A 8 -26.94 -2.14 -13.71
N GLN A 9 -27.28 -3.20 -12.97
CA GLN A 9 -26.80 -3.41 -11.60
C GLN A 9 -25.32 -3.77 -11.59
N THR A 10 -24.89 -4.68 -12.47
CA THR A 10 -23.46 -5.02 -12.65
C THR A 10 -22.66 -3.79 -13.09
N LEU A 11 -23.19 -2.99 -14.02
CA LEU A 11 -22.53 -1.76 -14.46
C LEU A 11 -22.43 -0.73 -13.33
N LYS A 12 -23.47 -0.59 -12.50
CA LYS A 12 -23.47 0.28 -11.32
C LYS A 12 -22.43 -0.17 -10.30
N GLN A 13 -22.34 -1.46 -10.01
CA GLN A 13 -21.34 -2.02 -9.10
C GLN A 13 -19.91 -1.76 -9.59
N ALA A 14 -19.65 -1.96 -10.88
CA ALA A 14 -18.34 -1.66 -11.47
C ALA A 14 -17.98 -0.17 -11.35
N LYS A 15 -18.91 0.74 -11.68
CA LYS A 15 -18.69 2.19 -11.54
C LYS A 15 -18.46 2.59 -10.08
N ASN A 16 -19.19 2.00 -9.15
CA ASN A 16 -19.02 2.26 -7.72
C ASN A 16 -17.65 1.81 -7.23
N LEU A 17 -17.19 0.62 -7.64
CA LEU A 17 -15.83 0.15 -7.32
C LEU A 17 -14.78 1.11 -7.88
N ILE A 18 -14.88 1.50 -9.16
CA ILE A 18 -13.94 2.41 -9.80
C ILE A 18 -13.92 3.76 -9.08
N SER A 19 -15.08 4.37 -8.85
CA SER A 19 -15.19 5.66 -8.16
C SER A 19 -14.60 5.61 -6.76
N ARG A 20 -14.82 4.52 -6.02
CA ARG A 20 -14.22 4.34 -4.69
C ARG A 20 -12.71 4.31 -4.79
N VAL A 21 -12.15 3.41 -5.60
CA VAL A 21 -10.70 3.26 -5.78
C VAL A 21 -10.07 4.60 -6.15
N LEU A 22 -10.63 5.31 -7.15
CA LEU A 22 -10.10 6.62 -7.56
C LEU A 22 -10.18 7.65 -6.44
N SER A 23 -11.32 7.74 -5.75
CA SER A 23 -11.55 8.70 -4.66
C SER A 23 -10.73 8.45 -3.38
N THR A 24 -10.23 7.24 -3.16
CA THR A 24 -9.43 6.88 -1.97
C THR A 24 -7.94 6.83 -2.27
N THR A 25 -7.55 6.88 -3.55
CA THR A 25 -6.15 6.80 -3.98
C THR A 25 -5.71 8.06 -4.71
N VAL A 26 -6.00 8.16 -6.00
CA VAL A 26 -5.43 9.14 -6.93
C VAL A 26 -6.06 10.52 -6.79
N ASP A 27 -7.37 10.60 -6.54
CA ASP A 27 -8.13 11.85 -6.56
C ASP A 27 -8.43 12.39 -5.14
N ASN A 28 -7.81 11.82 -4.11
CA ASN A 28 -8.02 12.25 -2.72
C ASN A 28 -7.06 13.42 -2.37
N PRO A 29 -7.53 14.67 -2.28
CA PRO A 29 -6.67 15.81 -1.92
C PRO A 29 -6.20 15.74 -0.46
N ASP A 30 -6.89 14.98 0.38
CA ASP A 30 -6.61 14.82 1.81
C ASP A 30 -5.83 13.53 2.10
N ASN A 31 -5.23 12.91 1.07
CA ASN A 31 -4.43 11.71 1.25
C ASN A 31 -3.16 12.06 2.03
N PRO A 32 -2.85 11.37 3.14
CA PRO A 32 -1.66 11.67 3.92
C PRO A 32 -0.38 11.44 3.11
N ASP A 33 0.70 12.16 3.47
CA ASP A 33 1.98 12.14 2.75
C ASP A 33 2.56 10.73 2.59
N SER A 34 2.36 9.86 3.58
CA SER A 34 2.83 8.48 3.53
C SER A 34 2.15 7.70 2.39
N LEU A 35 0.83 7.83 2.24
CA LEU A 35 0.07 7.20 1.18
C LEU A 35 0.35 7.83 -0.17
N ASN A 36 0.47 9.17 -0.25
CA ASN A 36 0.88 9.85 -1.48
C ASN A 36 2.22 9.33 -2.00
N PHE A 37 3.20 9.15 -1.11
CA PHE A 37 4.50 8.60 -1.49
C PHE A 37 4.37 7.20 -2.10
N PHE A 38 3.60 6.31 -1.46
CA PHE A 38 3.48 4.93 -1.89
C PHE A 38 2.51 4.73 -3.08
N GLN A 39 1.51 5.58 -3.25
CA GLN A 39 0.55 5.51 -4.35
C GLN A 39 1.04 6.23 -5.62
N ALA A 40 2.18 6.93 -5.55
CA ALA A 40 2.74 7.68 -6.67
C ALA A 40 3.05 6.82 -7.93
N ASP A 41 3.34 5.53 -7.75
CA ASP A 41 3.55 4.62 -8.86
C ASP A 41 3.19 3.16 -8.49
N THR A 42 3.02 2.32 -9.52
CA THR A 42 2.66 0.90 -9.35
C THR A 42 3.68 0.12 -8.51
N TYR A 43 4.97 0.46 -8.63
CA TYR A 43 6.03 -0.23 -7.90
C TYR A 43 5.89 0.04 -6.39
N ARG A 44 5.76 1.31 -6.02
CA ARG A 44 5.66 1.74 -4.62
C ARG A 44 4.36 1.25 -4.00
N PHE A 45 3.29 1.22 -4.77
CA PHE A 45 2.00 0.75 -4.28
C PHE A 45 2.05 -0.75 -4.01
N TYR A 46 2.63 -1.53 -4.93
CA TYR A 46 2.85 -2.96 -4.72
C TYR A 46 3.74 -3.22 -3.50
N PHE A 47 4.80 -2.44 -3.33
CA PHE A 47 5.68 -2.51 -2.16
C PHE A 47 4.89 -2.28 -0.87
N LEU A 48 4.08 -1.21 -0.79
CA LEU A 48 3.25 -0.92 0.38
C LEU A 48 2.34 -2.09 0.74
N MET A 49 1.56 -2.59 -0.23
CA MET A 49 0.61 -3.69 0.01
C MET A 49 1.31 -4.95 0.53
N SER A 50 2.44 -5.31 -0.08
CA SER A 50 3.21 -6.49 0.33
C SER A 50 3.87 -6.29 1.70
N PHE A 51 4.44 -5.10 1.95
CA PHE A 51 5.12 -4.79 3.20
C PHE A 51 4.16 -4.76 4.40
N MET A 52 2.98 -4.18 4.23
CA MET A 52 1.95 -4.17 5.28
C MET A 52 1.41 -5.57 5.55
N TRP A 53 1.20 -6.38 4.51
CA TRP A 53 0.80 -7.79 4.66
C TRP A 53 1.79 -8.56 5.53
N GLU A 54 3.08 -8.51 5.20
CA GLU A 54 4.13 -9.20 5.96
C GLU A 54 4.23 -8.71 7.41
N TYR A 55 4.05 -7.40 7.63
CA TYR A 55 4.04 -6.84 8.96
C TYR A 55 2.85 -7.35 9.80
N PHE A 56 1.66 -7.43 9.22
CA PHE A 56 0.47 -7.93 9.92
C PHE A 56 0.53 -9.43 10.22
N ASP A 57 1.23 -10.20 9.38
CA ASP A 57 1.55 -11.61 9.64
C ASP A 57 2.65 -11.81 10.70
N ASN A 58 3.13 -10.72 11.32
CA ASN A 58 4.20 -10.69 12.31
C ASN A 58 5.54 -11.23 11.78
N ASN A 59 5.79 -11.11 10.47
CA ASN A 59 7.05 -11.53 9.87
C ASN A 59 8.15 -10.52 10.14
N GLU A 60 9.36 -11.03 10.39
CA GLU A 60 10.56 -10.21 10.53
C GLU A 60 11.06 -9.72 9.17
N ILE A 61 10.99 -8.40 8.92
CA ILE A 61 11.35 -7.84 7.61
C ILE A 61 12.78 -7.33 7.59
N SER A 62 13.71 -8.15 7.10
CA SER A 62 15.09 -7.72 6.82
C SER A 62 15.19 -6.86 5.55
N GLN A 63 16.32 -6.19 5.31
CA GLN A 63 16.53 -5.39 4.09
C GLN A 63 16.34 -6.20 2.80
N GLU A 64 16.98 -7.36 2.69
CA GLU A 64 16.83 -8.20 1.49
C GLU A 64 15.41 -8.71 1.35
N TYR A 65 14.73 -9.01 2.47
CA TYR A 65 13.35 -9.43 2.42
C TYR A 65 12.45 -8.31 1.90
N ALA A 66 12.53 -7.10 2.49
CA ALA A 66 11.79 -5.92 2.06
C ALA A 66 11.95 -5.64 0.56
N ILE A 67 13.19 -5.61 0.04
CA ILE A 67 13.39 -5.35 -1.39
C ILE A 67 12.98 -6.53 -2.26
N SER A 68 12.90 -7.75 -1.74
CA SER A 68 12.44 -8.92 -2.48
C SER A 68 10.92 -8.98 -2.63
N LEU A 69 10.16 -8.29 -1.78
CA LEU A 69 8.70 -8.24 -1.83
C LEU A 69 8.18 -7.83 -3.19
N VAL A 70 8.87 -6.89 -3.86
CA VAL A 70 8.48 -6.47 -5.21
C VAL A 70 9.14 -7.35 -6.27
N PRO A 71 8.36 -7.94 -7.20
CA PRO A 71 8.91 -8.74 -8.30
C PRO A 71 9.94 -7.98 -9.14
N LYS A 72 11.00 -8.68 -9.54
CA LYS A 72 12.13 -8.13 -10.31
C LYS A 72 11.73 -7.43 -11.62
N LYS A 73 10.57 -7.81 -12.19
CA LYS A 73 10.02 -7.20 -13.42
C LYS A 73 9.64 -5.73 -13.25
N PHE A 74 9.37 -5.27 -12.02
CA PHE A 74 8.96 -3.90 -11.76
C PHE A 74 10.13 -2.95 -11.51
N ALA A 75 11.23 -3.43 -10.91
CA ALA A 75 12.38 -2.59 -10.60
C ALA A 75 13.67 -3.38 -10.33
N SER A 76 14.81 -2.76 -10.67
CA SER A 76 16.14 -3.26 -10.31
C SER A 76 16.33 -3.29 -8.79
N ARG A 77 17.25 -4.13 -8.29
CA ARG A 77 17.57 -4.17 -6.85
C ARG A 77 17.96 -2.78 -6.30
N ILE A 78 18.68 -1.97 -7.10
CA ILE A 78 19.10 -0.61 -6.72
C ILE A 78 17.89 0.29 -6.50
N LYS A 79 16.95 0.33 -7.45
CA LYS A 79 15.73 1.15 -7.33
C LYS A 79 14.90 0.70 -6.12
N ARG A 80 14.81 -0.61 -5.86
CA ARG A 80 14.10 -1.16 -4.72
C ARG A 80 14.69 -0.71 -3.39
N LEU A 81 16.01 -0.77 -3.27
CA LEU A 81 16.74 -0.27 -2.10
C LEU A 81 16.59 1.25 -1.95
N GLN A 82 16.61 2.01 -3.06
CA GLN A 82 16.42 3.46 -3.02
C GLN A 82 15.04 3.84 -2.47
N VAL A 83 13.97 3.16 -2.90
CA VAL A 83 12.62 3.44 -2.38
C VAL A 83 12.52 3.11 -0.90
N LEU A 84 13.06 1.96 -0.46
CA LEU A 84 13.09 1.61 0.97
C LEU A 84 13.80 2.68 1.80
N LYS A 85 14.98 3.13 1.35
CA LYS A 85 15.74 4.20 2.03
C LYS A 85 15.02 5.54 2.04
N GLN A 86 14.32 5.90 0.96
CA GLN A 86 13.50 7.10 0.91
C GLN A 86 12.37 7.05 1.93
N ALA A 87 11.65 5.92 2.01
CA ALA A 87 10.59 5.74 2.99
C ALA A 87 11.10 5.80 4.45
N VAL A 88 12.32 5.30 4.70
CA VAL A 88 13.00 5.46 6.00
C VAL A 88 13.34 6.92 6.28
N GLN A 89 13.92 7.62 5.32
CA GLN A 89 14.29 9.03 5.46
C GLN A 89 13.06 9.92 5.71
N LEU A 90 11.92 9.60 5.10
CA LEU A 90 10.65 10.30 5.27
C LEU A 90 9.92 9.93 6.57
N GLY A 91 10.43 8.98 7.35
CA GLY A 91 9.82 8.55 8.62
C GLY A 91 8.58 7.65 8.46
N PHE A 92 8.31 7.14 7.26
CA PHE A 92 7.20 6.21 7.00
C PHE A 92 7.58 4.77 7.39
N ILE A 93 8.86 4.42 7.30
CA ILE A 93 9.40 3.12 7.71
C ILE A 93 10.48 3.35 8.76
N ILE A 94 10.47 2.54 9.81
CA ILE A 94 11.49 2.55 10.85
C ILE A 94 12.55 1.50 10.51
N GLU A 95 13.82 1.92 10.45
CA GLU A 95 14.97 1.01 10.40
C GLU A 95 15.53 0.81 11.82
N LYS A 96 15.65 -0.44 12.25
CA LYS A 96 16.31 -0.82 13.51
C LYS A 96 17.41 -1.86 13.26
N SER A 97 18.39 -1.93 14.16
CA SER A 97 19.32 -3.06 14.17
C SER A 97 18.62 -4.28 14.74
N SER A 98 18.92 -5.48 14.23
CA SER A 98 18.46 -6.72 14.85
C SER A 98 19.11 -6.90 16.23
N ASP A 99 18.34 -7.44 17.18
CA ASP A 99 18.82 -7.75 18.53
C ASP A 99 19.75 -8.97 18.56
N VAL A 100 19.66 -9.84 17.54
CA VAL A 100 20.48 -11.07 17.42
C VAL A 100 21.78 -10.81 16.64
N ASP A 101 21.72 -10.08 15.52
CA ASP A 101 22.90 -9.67 14.76
C ASP A 101 22.78 -8.18 14.38
N ARG A 102 23.48 -7.31 15.11
CA ARG A 102 23.40 -5.85 14.94
C ARG A 102 23.80 -5.34 13.56
N ARG A 103 24.44 -6.17 12.73
CA ARG A 103 24.74 -5.84 11.32
C ARG A 103 23.51 -5.96 10.43
N ARG A 104 22.51 -6.73 10.83
CA ARG A 104 21.24 -6.86 10.11
C ARG A 104 20.34 -5.69 10.44
N ARG A 105 19.70 -5.14 9.41
CA ARG A 105 18.68 -4.10 9.52
C ARG A 105 17.29 -4.73 9.38
N MET A 106 16.43 -4.35 10.31
CA MET A 106 15.02 -4.73 10.38
C MET A 106 14.17 -3.50 10.08
N TYR A 107 13.08 -3.73 9.36
CA TYR A 107 12.19 -2.68 8.88
C TYR A 107 10.78 -2.94 9.39
N ALA A 108 10.12 -1.89 9.86
CA ALA A 108 8.72 -1.92 10.29
C ALA A 108 8.03 -0.62 9.84
N PRO A 109 6.71 -0.60 9.62
CA PRO A 109 6.00 0.64 9.41
C PRO A 109 6.16 1.53 10.65
N SER A 110 6.22 2.84 10.45
CA SER A 110 6.03 3.77 11.56
C SER A 110 4.56 3.82 11.98
N GLU A 111 4.30 4.38 13.16
CA GLU A 111 2.91 4.60 13.61
C GLU A 111 2.13 5.48 12.62
N ILE A 112 2.80 6.45 11.97
CA ILE A 112 2.21 7.30 10.93
C ILE A 112 1.72 6.43 9.77
N LEU A 113 2.62 5.63 9.18
CA LEU A 113 2.26 4.78 8.04
C LEU A 113 1.18 3.75 8.42
N LEU A 114 1.28 3.17 9.62
CA LEU A 114 0.31 2.19 10.10
C LEU A 114 -1.09 2.80 10.24
N ASN A 115 -1.19 3.96 10.89
CA ASN A 115 -2.47 4.64 11.10
C ASN A 115 -3.07 5.13 9.78
N ASP A 116 -2.25 5.69 8.90
CA ASP A 116 -2.66 6.14 7.57
C ASP A 116 -3.19 4.96 6.74
N PHE A 117 -2.48 3.83 6.74
CA PHE A 117 -2.87 2.64 6.00
C PHE A 117 -4.19 2.05 6.51
N VAL A 118 -4.35 1.89 7.83
CA VAL A 118 -5.60 1.38 8.43
C VAL A 118 -6.77 2.33 8.15
N SER A 119 -6.55 3.64 8.24
CA SER A 119 -7.56 4.64 7.91
C SER A 119 -7.98 4.56 6.44
N TYR A 120 -7.01 4.39 5.53
CA TYR A 120 -7.27 4.17 4.11
C TYR A 120 -8.08 2.90 3.86
N THR A 121 -7.78 1.79 4.53
CA THR A 121 -8.54 0.55 4.36
C THR A 121 -9.96 0.67 4.89
N ASN A 122 -10.15 1.33 6.05
CA ASN A 122 -11.47 1.54 6.64
C ASN A 122 -12.34 2.44 5.76
N ASN A 123 -11.81 3.57 5.27
CA ASN A 123 -12.52 4.45 4.35
C ASN A 123 -12.87 3.77 3.01
N THR A 124 -12.06 2.80 2.60
CA THR A 124 -12.35 1.96 1.43
C THR A 124 -13.52 1.00 1.73
N TYR A 125 -13.58 0.45 2.95
CA TYR A 125 -14.55 -0.56 3.37
C TYR A 125 -15.90 0.01 3.85
N ASP A 126 -15.94 1.11 4.59
CA ASP A 126 -17.18 1.76 5.04
C ASP A 126 -18.01 2.29 3.86
N LYS A 127 -17.33 2.67 2.77
CA LYS A 127 -17.98 2.96 1.49
C LYS A 127 -18.58 1.72 0.83
N ILE A 128 -18.23 0.48 1.21
CA ILE A 128 -18.80 -0.77 0.68
C ILE A 128 -20.15 -1.08 1.33
N GLU A 129 -20.29 -0.94 2.66
CA GLU A 129 -21.49 -1.37 3.39
C GLU A 129 -22.69 -0.42 3.23
N GLN A 130 -22.47 0.89 3.06
CA GLN A 130 -23.56 1.86 2.86
C GLN A 130 -24.37 1.62 1.56
N PHE A 131 -23.79 0.95 0.57
CA PHE A 131 -24.45 0.65 -0.71
C PHE A 131 -24.90 -0.82 -0.84
N ALA A 132 -24.54 -1.68 0.12
CA ALA A 132 -25.17 -3.00 0.25
C ALA A 132 -26.52 -2.92 0.97
N SER A 133 -26.79 -1.79 1.63
CA SER A 133 -27.99 -1.52 2.43
C SER A 133 -28.93 -0.47 1.80
N SER A 134 -28.67 -0.04 0.56
CA SER A 134 -29.47 0.92 -0.24
C SER A 134 -29.80 0.35 -1.61
#